data_AF-A0A3D4S5S8-F1
#
_entry.id   AF-A0A3D4S5S8-F1
#
_cell.length_a   1.000
_cell.length_b   1.000
_cell.length_c   1.000
_cell.angle_alpha   90.00
_cell.angle_beta   90.00
_cell.angle_gamma   90.00
#
_symmetry.space_group_name_H-M   'P 1'
#
loop_
_entity.id
_entity.type
_entity.pdbx_description
1 polymer ?
#
loop_
_entity_poly.entity_id
_entity_poly.type
_entity_poly.pdbx_seq_one_letter_code
_entity_poly.pdbx_strand_id
1 'polypeptide(L)'
;MRIKMRKKIVSLFLVIVMCLGLFTGCTLFKYDNERDYKQVVATVSSVTITDDSSEENRNNPFVTKEKKIYKYELVSMLNSNGQNLISSGKSLEDAVDYLVDNLVTRELILNEADAQIHFGNIKWGQNEDNQVLEGIYTTIDNQLASIRNDILSEHGEETTSTSSSSSSSDSNKSTTYPTKKVEEPGNYDFYTHDELVAEVVERTKGDLSGDALAALETATREKSDYKLRATLENLDLQSVAKWTPDTVRYPGLYGSDDVKSLELEAMRRFLTLLKDTVENDYRVTDDDKKTYLGELDDLNKIADEKGLSYVYPELGDTKIMNFLVGDNYRDNVKLTLLQSHITDSVDVSDEEVLDAYNDTLAAQMSKYANVDGFYTDVKGGSVDPMVYYPNGDYYFVKHILVPFSDDQTARLTAYKNGEGSTYGKTAIAEFKNTLGKEVTGYEHRDGENYGKPLSIDEIYADIQREMTKAGGDLKAADRTFDDLIYKYNTDKGIFGKELGYAVKGALGENEEYDSTYMEEFSRAADELYRAGVEGAISQPVVTDYGVHILYLSRVIPKEGLTVGVNDYISYGENSTVYEKIAESKRSSKTNDEFSVWQTKKVGYYKNTAKVIEKNEKAYDDLKKAKQSN
;
A
#
# COMPACT_ATOMS: atom_id res chain seq x y z
N MET A 1 37.77 77.83 -19.08
CA MET A 1 37.07 76.75 -19.81
C MET A 1 37.49 75.31 -19.40
N ARG A 2 38.68 75.09 -18.81
CA ARG A 2 39.19 73.74 -18.46
C ARG A 2 38.57 73.03 -17.25
N ILE A 3 37.89 73.72 -16.33
CA ILE A 3 37.25 73.09 -15.15
C ILE A 3 35.83 72.56 -15.45
N LYS A 4 35.10 73.17 -16.40
CA LYS A 4 33.78 72.67 -16.85
C LYS A 4 33.86 71.39 -17.71
N MET A 5 34.98 71.15 -18.41
CA MET A 5 35.16 69.91 -19.19
C MET A 5 35.54 68.69 -18.33
N ARG A 6 36.25 68.87 -17.21
CA ARG A 6 36.57 67.76 -16.29
C ARG A 6 35.33 67.18 -15.60
N LYS A 7 34.33 68.01 -15.26
CA LYS A 7 33.06 67.50 -14.69
C LYS A 7 32.21 66.73 -15.72
N LYS A 8 32.28 67.09 -17.01
CA LYS A 8 31.57 66.37 -18.08
C LYS A 8 32.24 65.03 -18.43
N ILE A 9 33.57 64.95 -18.40
CA ILE A 9 34.31 63.70 -18.67
C ILE A 9 34.20 62.72 -17.49
N VAL A 10 34.27 63.20 -16.24
CA VAL A 10 34.06 62.35 -15.05
C VAL A 10 32.61 61.86 -14.98
N SER A 11 31.62 62.70 -15.33
CA SER A 11 30.22 62.27 -15.41
C SER A 11 29.98 61.27 -16.55
N LEU A 12 30.70 61.38 -17.68
CA LEU A 12 30.62 60.42 -18.78
C LEU A 12 31.28 59.08 -18.43
N PHE A 13 32.41 59.08 -17.70
CA PHE A 13 33.02 57.86 -17.16
C PHE A 13 32.18 57.22 -16.06
N LEU A 14 31.53 58.00 -15.19
CA LEU A 14 30.58 57.49 -14.18
C LEU A 14 29.32 56.92 -14.84
N VAL A 15 28.85 57.50 -15.95
CA VAL A 15 27.74 56.95 -16.74
C VAL A 15 28.18 55.71 -17.51
N ILE A 16 29.42 55.62 -18.04
CA ILE A 16 29.91 54.39 -18.69
C ILE A 16 30.15 53.26 -17.67
N VAL A 17 30.63 53.57 -16.45
CA VAL A 17 30.77 52.58 -15.36
C VAL A 17 29.41 52.21 -14.76
N MET A 18 28.44 53.13 -14.68
CA MET A 18 27.05 52.79 -14.36
C MET A 18 26.36 52.03 -15.49
N CYS A 19 26.66 52.29 -16.76
CA CYS A 19 26.12 51.54 -17.89
C CYS A 19 26.75 50.14 -18.02
N LEU A 20 27.99 49.93 -17.58
CA LEU A 20 28.58 48.60 -17.40
C LEU A 20 28.09 47.91 -16.09
N GLY A 21 27.61 48.69 -15.12
CA GLY A 21 26.91 48.21 -13.92
C GLY A 21 25.41 47.95 -14.10
N LEU A 22 24.80 48.43 -15.19
CA LEU A 22 23.40 48.17 -15.56
C LEU A 22 23.24 47.03 -16.57
N PHE A 23 24.36 46.42 -16.99
CA PHE A 23 24.40 45.16 -17.74
C PHE A 23 25.11 44.02 -16.99
N THR A 24 25.19 44.12 -15.66
CA THR A 24 25.56 43.00 -14.77
C THR A 24 24.45 42.69 -13.77
N GLY A 25 23.19 42.76 -14.23
CA GLY A 25 22.13 41.94 -13.65
C GLY A 25 22.41 40.49 -14.02
N CYS A 26 22.95 39.73 -13.07
CA CYS A 26 23.36 38.34 -13.23
C CYS A 26 22.23 37.43 -13.73
N THR A 27 22.14 37.26 -15.04
CA THR A 27 22.05 35.93 -15.69
C THR A 27 23.19 35.82 -16.71
N LEU A 28 24.42 36.18 -16.29
CA LEU A 28 25.63 36.01 -17.12
C LEU A 28 25.93 34.52 -17.38
N PHE A 29 25.29 33.64 -16.61
CA PHE A 29 24.97 32.28 -17.01
C PHE A 29 23.47 32.12 -16.80
N LYS A 30 22.69 31.85 -17.86
CA LYS A 30 21.41 31.17 -17.66
C LYS A 30 21.78 29.82 -17.05
N TYR A 31 21.28 29.54 -15.85
CA TYR A 31 21.42 28.22 -15.27
C TYR A 31 20.67 27.25 -16.18
N ASP A 32 21.44 26.45 -16.89
CA ASP A 32 20.93 25.48 -17.85
C ASP A 32 20.47 24.25 -17.06
N ASN A 33 19.21 24.29 -16.64
CA ASN A 33 18.58 23.21 -15.87
C ASN A 33 18.67 21.87 -16.61
N GLU A 34 18.53 21.88 -17.94
CA GLU A 34 18.63 20.66 -18.74
C GLU A 34 20.04 20.06 -18.65
N ARG A 35 21.06 20.89 -18.87
CA ARG A 35 22.46 20.45 -18.75
C ARG A 35 22.80 20.03 -17.32
N ASP A 36 22.21 20.65 -16.31
CA ASP A 36 22.41 20.26 -14.92
C ASP A 36 21.77 18.90 -14.58
N TYR A 37 20.51 18.69 -14.98
CA TYR A 37 19.80 17.43 -14.78
C TYR A 37 20.39 16.25 -15.55
N LYS A 38 21.06 16.50 -16.69
CA LYS A 38 21.81 15.52 -17.48
C LYS A 38 23.19 15.15 -16.91
N GLN A 39 23.60 15.71 -15.77
CA GLN A 39 24.84 15.28 -15.13
C GLN A 39 24.70 13.85 -14.61
N VAL A 40 25.73 13.04 -14.84
CA VAL A 40 25.80 11.65 -14.36
C VAL A 40 26.18 11.67 -12.89
N VAL A 41 25.31 11.18 -12.01
CA VAL A 41 25.57 11.10 -10.56
C VAL A 41 26.24 9.78 -10.19
N ALA A 42 26.00 8.71 -10.96
CA ALA A 42 26.70 7.45 -10.82
C ALA A 42 26.73 6.69 -12.14
N THR A 43 27.74 5.85 -12.33
CA THR A 43 27.88 4.90 -13.45
C THR A 43 27.98 3.49 -12.88
N VAL A 44 27.20 2.58 -13.45
CA VAL A 44 27.34 1.14 -13.26
C VAL A 44 27.95 0.57 -14.54
N SER A 45 29.21 0.19 -14.50
CA SER A 45 29.93 -0.39 -15.64
C SER A 45 29.41 -1.77 -16.01
N SER A 46 29.60 -2.15 -17.27
CA SER A 46 29.28 -3.49 -17.76
C SER A 46 30.03 -4.57 -16.98
N VAL A 47 29.32 -5.66 -16.67
CA VAL A 47 29.84 -6.83 -15.96
C VAL A 47 29.29 -8.10 -16.56
N THR A 48 30.09 -9.16 -16.54
CA THR A 48 29.68 -10.49 -16.98
C THR A 48 29.20 -11.29 -15.78
N ILE A 49 27.96 -11.75 -15.85
CA ILE A 49 27.31 -12.62 -14.87
C ILE A 49 27.29 -14.04 -15.46
N THR A 50 27.66 -15.03 -14.66
CA THR A 50 27.69 -16.44 -15.03
C THR A 50 26.80 -17.26 -14.11
N ASP A 51 26.18 -18.30 -14.63
CA ASP A 51 25.46 -19.31 -13.85
C ASP A 51 25.99 -20.72 -14.19
N ASP A 52 26.43 -21.45 -13.17
CA ASP A 52 27.02 -22.79 -13.30
C ASP A 52 25.98 -23.90 -13.04
N SER A 53 24.70 -23.56 -12.89
CA SER A 53 23.60 -24.51 -12.64
C SER A 53 23.41 -25.55 -13.75
N SER A 54 23.81 -25.24 -14.98
CA SER A 54 23.73 -26.13 -16.13
C SER A 54 24.88 -25.92 -17.11
N GLU A 55 25.15 -26.91 -17.98
CA GLU A 55 26.15 -26.77 -19.03
C GLU A 55 25.77 -25.69 -20.07
N GLU A 56 24.47 -25.51 -20.30
CA GLU A 56 23.95 -24.44 -21.17
C GLU A 56 24.24 -23.05 -20.57
N ASN A 57 23.88 -22.84 -19.31
CA ASN A 57 24.09 -21.56 -18.62
C ASN A 57 25.58 -21.22 -18.50
N ARG A 58 26.43 -22.21 -18.20
CA ARG A 58 27.89 -22.02 -18.12
C ARG A 58 28.49 -21.54 -19.44
N ASN A 59 27.92 -21.95 -20.57
CA ASN A 59 28.40 -21.60 -21.91
C ASN A 59 27.73 -20.35 -22.50
N ASN A 60 26.75 -19.75 -21.81
CA ASN A 60 25.99 -18.59 -22.29
C ASN A 60 25.94 -17.45 -21.24
N PRO A 61 27.10 -16.83 -20.91
CA PRO A 61 27.15 -15.79 -19.89
C PRO A 61 26.34 -14.55 -20.27
N PHE A 62 25.74 -13.90 -19.27
CA PHE A 62 25.02 -12.64 -19.45
C PHE A 62 25.97 -11.46 -19.29
N VAL A 63 25.95 -10.50 -20.22
CA VAL A 63 26.76 -9.28 -20.15
C VAL A 63 25.85 -8.09 -19.97
N THR A 64 25.96 -7.42 -18.82
CA THR A 64 25.15 -6.22 -18.53
C THR A 64 25.59 -5.06 -19.41
N LYS A 65 24.68 -4.13 -19.69
CA LYS A 65 25.01 -2.87 -20.35
C LYS A 65 25.53 -1.87 -19.31
N GLU A 66 26.42 -0.97 -19.72
CA GLU A 66 26.76 0.18 -18.88
C GLU A 66 25.51 1.04 -18.67
N LYS A 67 25.22 1.38 -17.41
CA LYS A 67 24.14 2.29 -17.03
C LYS A 67 24.71 3.56 -16.43
N LYS A 68 24.22 4.70 -16.91
CA LYS A 68 24.42 6.01 -16.30
C LYS A 68 23.16 6.40 -15.54
N ILE A 69 23.33 6.72 -14.27
CA ILE A 69 22.29 7.29 -13.41
C ILE A 69 22.47 8.80 -13.45
N TYR A 70 21.42 9.49 -13.82
CA TYR A 70 21.43 10.93 -14.03
C TYR A 70 20.82 11.68 -12.85
N LYS A 71 21.19 12.97 -12.72
CA LYS A 71 20.74 13.82 -11.62
C LYS A 71 19.22 13.97 -11.57
N TYR A 72 18.53 13.93 -12.70
CA TYR A 72 17.07 13.98 -12.70
C TYR A 72 16.39 12.81 -11.99
N GLU A 73 16.98 11.61 -12.06
CA GLU A 73 16.46 10.43 -11.36
C GLU A 73 16.59 10.63 -9.85
N LEU A 74 17.74 11.15 -9.41
CA LEU A 74 17.99 11.49 -8.01
C LEU A 74 17.04 12.58 -7.51
N VAL A 75 16.80 13.63 -8.29
CA VAL A 75 15.92 14.73 -7.91
C VAL A 75 14.47 14.27 -7.85
N SER A 76 14.02 13.45 -8.80
CA SER A 76 12.70 12.82 -8.74
C SER A 76 12.54 12.01 -7.45
N MET A 77 13.53 11.16 -7.13
CA MET A 77 13.47 10.33 -5.93
C MET A 77 13.55 11.14 -4.62
N LEU A 78 14.30 12.25 -4.61
CA LEU A 78 14.38 13.18 -3.49
C LEU A 78 13.06 13.93 -3.28
N ASN A 79 12.38 14.35 -4.35
CA ASN A 79 11.09 15.01 -4.23
C ASN A 79 10.01 14.07 -3.68
N SER A 80 10.02 12.80 -4.08
CA SER A 80 9.05 11.81 -3.60
C SER A 80 9.33 11.30 -2.18
N ASN A 81 10.61 11.14 -1.79
CA ASN A 81 10.97 10.44 -0.55
C ASN A 81 11.72 11.31 0.47
N GLY A 82 12.26 12.46 0.06
CA GLY A 82 13.17 13.26 0.85
C GLY A 82 12.56 13.79 2.15
N GLN A 83 11.32 14.26 2.11
CA GLN A 83 10.62 14.74 3.30
C GLN A 83 10.46 13.63 4.34
N ASN A 84 10.02 12.44 3.93
CA ASN A 84 9.87 11.30 4.83
C ASN A 84 11.21 10.89 5.47
N LEU A 85 12.30 10.88 4.69
CA LEU A 85 13.64 10.58 5.22
C LEU A 85 14.09 11.63 6.24
N ILE A 86 13.87 12.91 5.97
CA ILE A 86 14.22 14.00 6.90
C ILE A 86 13.37 13.93 8.17
N SER A 87 12.06 13.69 8.03
CA SER A 87 11.14 13.50 9.16
C SER A 87 11.52 12.29 10.02
N SER A 88 12.12 11.24 9.43
CA SER A 88 12.67 10.09 10.15
C SER A 88 13.99 10.36 10.88
N GLY A 89 14.53 11.58 10.77
CA GLY A 89 15.73 12.04 11.48
C GLY A 89 17.03 12.00 10.67
N LYS A 90 17.00 11.68 9.37
CA LYS A 90 18.20 11.81 8.51
C LYS A 90 18.47 13.27 8.18
N SER A 91 19.75 13.64 8.08
CA SER A 91 20.11 14.93 7.49
C SER A 91 19.81 14.94 5.98
N LEU A 92 19.67 16.12 5.38
CA LEU A 92 19.51 16.25 3.93
C LEU A 92 20.69 15.59 3.18
N GLU A 93 21.90 15.75 3.69
CA GLU A 93 23.10 15.14 3.13
C GLU A 93 23.02 13.60 3.15
N ASP A 94 22.70 13.02 4.30
CA ASP A 94 22.55 11.56 4.44
C ASP A 94 21.38 11.02 3.60
N ALA A 95 20.30 11.81 3.45
CA ALA A 95 19.18 11.45 2.61
C ALA A 95 19.59 11.41 1.13
N VAL A 96 20.30 12.42 0.63
CA VAL A 96 20.79 12.47 -0.75
C VAL A 96 21.75 11.31 -1.04
N ASP A 97 22.71 11.04 -0.15
CA ASP A 97 23.65 9.92 -0.33
C ASP A 97 22.95 8.56 -0.32
N TYR A 98 21.99 8.37 0.60
CA TYR A 98 21.15 7.18 0.66
C TYR A 98 20.35 6.97 -0.64
N LEU A 99 19.79 8.04 -1.21
CA LEU A 99 19.04 7.96 -2.46
C LEU A 99 19.95 7.62 -3.65
N VAL A 100 21.18 8.13 -3.72
CA VAL A 100 22.15 7.70 -4.75
C VAL A 100 22.47 6.21 -4.60
N ASP A 101 22.70 5.73 -3.38
CA ASP A 101 22.94 4.31 -3.12
C ASP A 101 21.75 3.42 -3.48
N ASN A 102 20.53 3.88 -3.24
CA ASN A 102 19.32 3.16 -3.64
C ASN A 102 19.16 3.06 -5.16
N LEU A 103 19.44 4.13 -5.91
CA LEU A 103 19.40 4.09 -7.38
C LEU A 103 20.42 3.09 -7.93
N VAL A 104 21.65 3.13 -7.41
CA VAL A 104 22.70 2.16 -7.79
C VAL A 104 22.28 0.74 -7.42
N THR A 105 21.79 0.52 -6.20
CA THR A 105 21.38 -0.79 -5.72
C THR A 105 20.24 -1.36 -6.57
N ARG A 106 19.24 -0.54 -6.91
CA ARG A 106 18.14 -0.94 -7.81
C ARG A 106 18.67 -1.43 -9.15
N GLU A 107 19.60 -0.69 -9.78
CA GLU A 107 20.19 -1.08 -11.06
C GLU A 107 20.97 -2.40 -10.97
N LEU A 108 21.73 -2.62 -9.89
CA LEU A 108 22.47 -3.88 -9.70
C LEU A 108 21.52 -5.08 -9.55
N ILE A 109 20.41 -4.90 -8.84
CA ILE A 109 19.41 -5.96 -8.65
C ILE A 109 18.64 -6.22 -9.95
N LEU A 110 18.33 -5.19 -10.75
CA LEU A 110 17.73 -5.35 -12.06
C LEU A 110 18.64 -6.15 -13.02
N ASN A 111 19.95 -5.90 -12.99
CA ASN A 111 20.92 -6.70 -13.74
C ASN A 111 20.90 -8.18 -13.34
N GLU A 112 20.71 -8.48 -12.05
CA GLU A 112 20.53 -9.87 -11.59
C GLU A 112 19.20 -10.45 -12.07
N ALA A 113 18.11 -9.70 -12.04
CA ALA A 113 16.81 -10.16 -12.56
C ALA A 113 16.91 -10.51 -14.05
N ASP A 114 17.50 -9.62 -14.85
CA ASP A 114 17.71 -9.84 -16.28
C ASP A 114 18.61 -11.04 -16.54
N ALA A 115 19.66 -11.23 -15.74
CA ALA A 115 20.52 -12.40 -15.83
C ALA A 115 19.75 -13.70 -15.53
N GLN A 116 18.94 -13.74 -14.47
CA GLN A 116 18.15 -14.93 -14.13
C GLN A 116 17.08 -15.25 -15.18
N ILE A 117 16.49 -14.23 -15.82
CA ILE A 117 15.61 -14.41 -16.98
C ILE A 117 16.39 -14.98 -18.18
N HIS A 118 17.56 -14.42 -18.47
CA HIS A 118 18.45 -14.88 -19.55
C HIS A 118 18.88 -16.35 -19.37
N PHE A 119 19.15 -16.77 -18.13
CA PHE A 119 19.49 -18.16 -17.79
C PHE A 119 18.28 -19.11 -17.74
N GLY A 120 17.06 -18.61 -17.96
CA GLY A 120 15.83 -19.40 -17.90
C GLY A 120 15.39 -19.81 -16.50
N ASN A 121 16.05 -19.30 -15.45
CA ASN A 121 15.71 -19.57 -14.05
C ASN A 121 14.44 -18.82 -13.62
N ILE A 122 14.17 -17.67 -14.25
CA ILE A 122 12.93 -16.91 -14.13
C ILE A 122 12.23 -16.91 -15.48
N LYS A 123 10.95 -17.27 -15.49
CA LYS A 123 10.11 -17.21 -16.69
C LYS A 123 9.39 -15.86 -16.73
N TRP A 124 9.52 -15.16 -17.85
CA TRP A 124 8.68 -14.01 -18.21
C TRP A 124 7.65 -14.48 -19.23
N GLY A 125 6.35 -14.39 -18.90
CA GLY A 125 5.26 -14.83 -19.73
C GLY A 125 4.15 -13.79 -19.90
N GLN A 126 2.98 -14.25 -20.34
CA GLN A 126 1.84 -13.38 -20.64
C GLN A 126 1.28 -12.69 -19.38
N ASN A 127 1.39 -13.31 -18.20
CA ASN A 127 0.98 -12.69 -16.95
C ASN A 127 1.81 -11.43 -16.66
N GLU A 128 3.12 -11.51 -16.80
CA GLU A 128 4.02 -10.38 -16.58
C GLU A 128 3.77 -9.26 -17.60
N ASP A 129 3.52 -9.62 -18.86
CA ASP A 129 3.12 -8.65 -19.89
C ASP A 129 1.77 -7.99 -19.57
N ASN A 130 0.79 -8.75 -19.03
CA ASN A 130 -0.50 -8.21 -18.59
C ASN A 130 -0.32 -7.25 -17.41
N GLN A 131 0.51 -7.59 -16.42
CA GLN A 131 0.78 -6.71 -15.28
C GLN A 131 1.37 -5.37 -15.73
N VAL A 132 2.31 -5.39 -16.69
CA VAL A 132 2.86 -4.15 -17.28
C VAL A 132 1.76 -3.36 -18.01
N LEU A 133 0.96 -4.03 -18.83
CA LEU A 133 -0.10 -3.40 -19.62
C LEU A 133 -1.18 -2.77 -18.72
N GLU A 134 -1.64 -3.48 -17.70
CA GLU A 134 -2.59 -2.99 -16.71
C GLU A 134 -2.03 -1.79 -15.93
N GLY A 135 -0.73 -1.79 -15.60
CA GLY A 135 -0.03 -0.66 -14.99
C GLY A 135 -0.03 0.58 -15.90
N ILE A 136 0.26 0.40 -17.19
CA ILE A 136 0.19 1.47 -18.20
C ILE A 136 -1.23 2.06 -18.24
N TYR A 137 -2.27 1.23 -18.33
CA TYR A 137 -3.65 1.72 -18.37
C TYR A 137 -4.10 2.39 -17.08
N THR A 138 -3.64 1.90 -15.92
CA THR A 138 -3.88 2.56 -14.64
C THR A 138 -3.30 3.97 -14.62
N THR A 139 -2.10 4.17 -15.18
CA THR A 139 -1.51 5.51 -15.34
C THR A 139 -2.34 6.37 -16.28
N ILE A 140 -2.74 5.84 -17.44
CA ILE A 140 -3.56 6.57 -18.42
C ILE A 140 -4.86 7.03 -17.78
N ASP A 141 -5.57 6.14 -17.07
CA ASP A 141 -6.85 6.42 -16.42
C ASP A 141 -6.71 7.53 -15.37
N ASN A 142 -5.64 7.50 -14.57
CA ASN A 142 -5.35 8.54 -13.60
C ASN A 142 -5.06 9.90 -14.25
N GLN A 143 -4.33 9.92 -15.37
CA GLN A 143 -4.05 11.16 -16.11
C GLN A 143 -5.31 11.72 -16.76
N LEU A 144 -6.14 10.86 -17.36
CA LEU A 144 -7.43 11.27 -17.90
C LEU A 144 -8.33 11.83 -16.79
N ALA A 145 -8.35 11.21 -15.60
CA ALA A 145 -9.08 11.74 -14.45
C ALA A 145 -8.60 13.13 -14.02
N SER A 146 -7.28 13.36 -13.99
CA SER A 146 -6.71 14.68 -13.69
C SER A 146 -7.16 15.73 -14.73
N ILE A 147 -7.04 15.39 -16.01
CA ILE A 147 -7.42 16.31 -17.10
C ILE A 147 -8.92 16.62 -17.06
N ARG A 148 -9.79 15.64 -16.74
CA ARG A 148 -11.23 15.88 -16.54
C ARG A 148 -11.48 16.89 -15.42
N ASN A 149 -10.80 16.74 -14.30
CA ASN A 149 -10.93 17.69 -13.18
C ASN A 149 -10.43 19.09 -13.55
N ASP A 150 -9.38 19.20 -14.37
CA ASP A 150 -8.90 20.48 -14.89
C ASP A 150 -9.96 21.14 -15.79
N ILE A 151 -10.58 20.38 -16.70
CA ILE A 151 -11.66 20.88 -17.58
C ILE A 151 -12.87 21.34 -16.76
N LEU A 152 -13.32 20.55 -15.78
CA LEU A 152 -14.43 20.92 -14.90
C LEU A 152 -14.12 22.21 -14.13
N SER A 153 -12.88 22.34 -13.62
CA SER A 153 -12.42 23.54 -12.92
C SER A 153 -12.40 24.77 -13.84
N GLU A 154 -11.96 24.62 -15.10
CA GLU A 154 -12.00 25.68 -16.11
C GLU A 154 -13.44 26.15 -16.40
N HIS A 155 -14.43 25.25 -16.29
CA HIS A 155 -15.84 25.54 -16.52
C HIS A 155 -16.57 26.01 -15.25
N GLY A 156 -15.91 26.02 -14.09
CA GLY A 156 -16.51 26.38 -12.81
C GLY A 156 -17.49 25.32 -12.27
N GLU A 157 -17.33 24.07 -12.70
CA GLU A 157 -18.12 22.92 -12.28
C GLU A 157 -17.45 22.18 -11.11
N GLU A 158 -18.25 21.44 -10.32
CA GLU A 158 -17.71 20.66 -9.20
C GLU A 158 -16.83 19.51 -9.71
N THR A 159 -15.63 19.37 -9.13
CA THR A 159 -14.73 18.27 -9.45
C THR A 159 -15.18 16.98 -8.76
N THR A 160 -15.09 15.86 -9.46
CA THR A 160 -15.39 14.54 -8.88
C THR A 160 -14.11 13.87 -8.39
N SER A 161 -14.06 13.51 -7.11
CA SER A 161 -13.06 12.57 -6.58
C SER A 161 -13.38 11.15 -7.04
N THR A 162 -13.27 10.86 -8.35
CA THR A 162 -13.52 9.52 -8.88
C THR A 162 -12.26 9.00 -9.55
N SER A 163 -11.41 8.37 -8.74
CA SER A 163 -10.46 7.36 -9.18
C SER A 163 -11.28 6.22 -9.81
N SER A 164 -11.43 6.23 -11.14
CA SER A 164 -12.14 5.19 -11.90
C SER A 164 -11.26 3.95 -12.04
N SER A 165 -10.94 3.31 -10.92
CA SER A 165 -10.23 2.05 -10.88
C SER A 165 -11.22 0.90 -10.80
N SER A 166 -11.85 0.52 -11.91
CA SER A 166 -12.54 -0.78 -12.01
C SER A 166 -11.58 -1.83 -12.53
N SER A 167 -10.43 -2.03 -11.86
CA SER A 167 -9.60 -3.23 -12.03
C SER A 167 -9.83 -4.13 -10.82
N SER A 168 -10.42 -5.27 -11.10
CA SER A 168 -10.44 -6.44 -10.23
C SER A 168 -9.03 -7.01 -10.12
N SER A 169 -8.19 -6.35 -9.33
CA SER A 169 -6.99 -6.93 -8.73
C SER A 169 -6.48 -5.93 -7.70
N ASP A 170 -6.35 -6.43 -6.49
CA ASP A 170 -6.00 -5.83 -5.20
C ASP A 170 -4.86 -4.79 -5.26
N SER A 171 -5.15 -3.62 -5.84
CA SER A 171 -4.28 -2.46 -5.85
C SER A 171 -4.85 -1.46 -4.86
N ASN A 172 -4.12 -1.33 -3.76
CA ASN A 172 -4.37 -0.54 -2.57
C ASN A 172 -4.94 0.87 -2.89
N LYS A 173 -6.27 0.96 -3.10
CA LYS A 173 -6.97 2.24 -3.16
C LYS A 173 -7.03 2.75 -1.73
N SER A 174 -6.47 3.93 -1.51
CA SER A 174 -6.66 4.63 -0.24
C SER A 174 -8.13 5.04 -0.12
N THR A 175 -8.96 4.15 0.41
CA THR A 175 -10.37 4.41 0.74
C THR A 175 -10.47 5.18 2.06
N THR A 176 -11.58 5.88 2.27
CA THR A 176 -11.85 6.61 3.52
C THR A 176 -11.83 5.68 4.72
N TYR A 177 -12.46 4.50 4.60
CA TYR A 177 -12.51 3.45 5.62
C TYR A 177 -11.91 2.14 5.08
N PRO A 178 -11.29 1.30 5.92
CA PRO A 178 -10.81 0.00 5.50
C PRO A 178 -11.92 -0.85 4.88
N THR A 179 -11.62 -1.56 3.79
CA THR A 179 -12.53 -2.54 3.18
C THR A 179 -12.35 -3.91 3.81
N LYS A 180 -13.44 -4.69 3.88
CA LYS A 180 -13.33 -6.09 4.26
C LYS A 180 -12.62 -6.82 3.12
N LYS A 181 -11.51 -7.50 3.42
CA LYS A 181 -10.96 -8.48 2.49
C LYS A 181 -11.95 -9.63 2.38
N VAL A 182 -12.59 -9.76 1.22
CA VAL A 182 -13.35 -10.96 0.88
C VAL A 182 -12.36 -11.90 0.21
N GLU A 183 -11.74 -12.77 1.00
CA GLU A 183 -10.93 -13.84 0.45
C GLU A 183 -11.89 -14.93 -0.05
N GLU A 184 -12.15 -14.94 -1.35
CA GLU A 184 -12.76 -16.10 -2.00
C GLU A 184 -11.79 -17.28 -1.86
N PRO A 185 -12.28 -18.47 -1.51
CA PRO A 185 -11.41 -19.63 -1.36
C PRO A 185 -10.65 -19.87 -2.66
N GLY A 186 -9.33 -20.00 -2.54
CA GLY A 186 -8.44 -20.27 -3.66
C GLY A 186 -8.77 -21.60 -4.33
N ASN A 187 -8.39 -21.74 -5.60
CA ASN A 187 -8.68 -22.92 -6.41
C ASN A 187 -8.22 -24.24 -5.76
N TYR A 188 -7.20 -24.15 -4.90
CA TYR A 188 -6.54 -25.29 -4.27
C TYR A 188 -6.81 -25.39 -2.76
N ASP A 189 -7.68 -24.53 -2.21
CA ASP A 189 -7.91 -24.49 -0.76
C ASP A 189 -8.59 -25.73 -0.20
N PHE A 190 -9.37 -26.40 -1.06
CA PHE A 190 -10.08 -27.63 -0.73
C PHE A 190 -9.30 -28.91 -1.07
N TYR A 191 -8.10 -28.79 -1.64
CA TYR A 191 -7.28 -29.95 -1.98
C TYR A 191 -6.62 -30.49 -0.71
N THR A 192 -6.67 -31.80 -0.54
CA THR A 192 -5.84 -32.51 0.43
C THR A 192 -4.37 -32.45 0.02
N HIS A 193 -3.47 -32.67 0.97
CA HIS A 193 -2.03 -32.72 0.71
C HIS A 193 -1.68 -33.69 -0.44
N ASP A 194 -2.26 -34.88 -0.46
CA ASP A 194 -2.02 -35.87 -1.52
C ASP A 194 -2.51 -35.39 -2.90
N GLU A 195 -3.64 -34.68 -2.96
CA GLU A 195 -4.15 -34.08 -4.20
C GLU A 195 -3.25 -32.94 -4.68
N LEU A 196 -2.76 -32.10 -3.76
CA LEU A 196 -1.79 -31.04 -4.08
C LEU A 196 -0.49 -31.62 -4.64
N VAL A 197 0.07 -32.65 -3.99
CA VAL A 197 1.29 -33.34 -4.45
C VAL A 197 1.07 -33.95 -5.83
N ALA A 198 -0.05 -34.65 -6.04
CA ALA A 198 -0.36 -35.28 -7.32
C ALA A 198 -0.46 -34.25 -8.45
N GLU A 199 -1.16 -33.13 -8.21
CA GLU A 199 -1.34 -32.07 -9.21
C GLU A 199 -0.01 -31.38 -9.54
N VAL A 200 0.82 -31.06 -8.53
CA VAL A 200 2.14 -30.45 -8.74
C VAL A 200 3.03 -31.40 -9.55
N VAL A 201 3.08 -32.68 -9.19
CA VAL A 201 3.89 -33.68 -9.91
C VAL A 201 3.39 -33.81 -11.35
N GLU A 202 2.08 -33.90 -11.59
CA GLU A 202 1.52 -34.05 -12.93
C GLU A 202 1.90 -32.88 -13.84
N ARG A 203 1.84 -31.65 -13.33
CA ARG A 203 2.15 -30.44 -14.11
C ARG A 203 3.64 -30.16 -14.26
N THR A 204 4.49 -30.74 -13.42
CA THR A 204 5.95 -30.46 -13.42
C THR A 204 6.82 -31.61 -13.90
N LYS A 205 6.30 -32.84 -13.97
CA LYS A 205 7.08 -34.04 -14.34
C LYS A 205 7.73 -33.97 -15.72
N GLY A 206 7.14 -33.26 -16.69
CA GLY A 206 7.59 -33.27 -18.08
C GLY A 206 7.76 -34.69 -18.63
N ASP A 207 8.96 -35.03 -19.10
CA ASP A 207 9.33 -36.35 -19.63
C ASP A 207 9.95 -37.30 -18.59
N LEU A 208 9.97 -36.93 -17.30
CA LEU A 208 10.56 -37.74 -16.24
C LEU A 208 9.84 -39.09 -16.09
N SER A 209 10.63 -40.15 -15.86
CA SER A 209 10.12 -41.50 -15.63
C SER A 209 11.04 -42.32 -14.71
N GLY A 210 10.54 -43.44 -14.18
CA GLY A 210 11.30 -44.33 -13.30
C GLY A 210 11.80 -43.63 -12.04
N ASP A 211 13.05 -43.85 -11.68
CA ASP A 211 13.67 -43.33 -10.45
C ASP A 211 13.65 -41.79 -10.38
N ALA A 212 13.72 -41.09 -11.52
CA ALA A 212 13.71 -39.63 -11.55
C ALA A 212 12.31 -39.06 -11.22
N LEU A 213 11.24 -39.73 -11.66
CA LEU A 213 9.88 -39.36 -11.28
C LEU A 213 9.63 -39.66 -9.80
N ALA A 214 10.09 -40.81 -9.30
CA ALA A 214 9.98 -41.15 -7.88
C ALA A 214 10.72 -40.15 -6.96
N ALA A 215 11.87 -39.64 -7.40
CA ALA A 215 12.60 -38.59 -6.70
C ALA A 215 11.82 -37.27 -6.65
N LEU A 216 11.19 -36.87 -7.77
CA LEU A 216 10.32 -35.68 -7.82
C LEU A 216 9.12 -35.83 -6.88
N GLU A 217 8.45 -36.98 -6.89
CA GLU A 217 7.31 -37.26 -6.02
C GLU A 217 7.70 -37.16 -4.54
N THR A 218 8.85 -37.72 -4.18
CA THR A 218 9.37 -37.68 -2.80
C THR A 218 9.67 -36.23 -2.39
N ALA A 219 10.42 -35.49 -3.22
CA ALA A 219 10.76 -34.10 -2.92
C ALA A 219 9.53 -33.17 -2.88
N THR A 220 8.51 -33.44 -3.70
CA THR A 220 7.26 -32.67 -3.71
C THR A 220 6.46 -32.92 -2.44
N ARG A 221 6.40 -34.16 -1.98
CA ARG A 221 5.68 -34.57 -0.77
C ARG A 221 6.25 -33.98 0.52
N GLU A 222 7.53 -33.60 0.53
CA GLU A 222 8.16 -32.95 1.68
C GLU A 222 7.81 -31.46 1.81
N LYS A 223 7.18 -30.85 0.80
CA LYS A 223 6.77 -29.43 0.81
C LYS A 223 5.49 -29.23 1.61
N SER A 224 5.35 -28.07 2.27
CA SER A 224 4.09 -27.70 2.92
C SER A 224 2.95 -27.50 1.92
N ASP A 225 1.71 -27.62 2.39
CA ASP A 225 0.51 -27.34 1.60
C ASP A 225 0.54 -25.95 0.98
N TYR A 226 1.00 -24.94 1.74
CA TYR A 226 1.20 -23.60 1.23
C TYR A 226 2.14 -23.59 0.02
N LYS A 227 3.28 -24.27 0.13
CA LYS A 227 4.29 -24.25 -0.93
C LYS A 227 3.78 -24.96 -2.19
N LEU A 228 2.99 -26.01 -2.02
CA LEU A 228 2.34 -26.72 -3.12
C LEU A 228 1.30 -25.83 -3.81
N ARG A 229 0.41 -25.17 -3.03
CA ARG A 229 -0.60 -24.22 -3.56
C ARG A 229 0.05 -23.08 -4.33
N ALA A 230 1.05 -22.42 -3.73
CA ALA A 230 1.80 -21.35 -4.37
C ALA A 230 2.48 -21.80 -5.68
N THR A 231 2.95 -23.05 -5.74
CA THR A 231 3.51 -23.62 -6.97
C THR A 231 2.44 -23.78 -8.06
N LEU A 232 1.26 -24.29 -7.72
CA LEU A 232 0.15 -24.46 -8.66
C LEU A 232 -0.40 -23.13 -9.15
N GLU A 233 -0.57 -22.16 -8.25
CA GLU A 233 -0.99 -20.80 -8.57
C GLU A 233 0.00 -20.14 -9.55
N ASN A 234 1.30 -20.28 -9.34
CA ASN A 234 2.31 -19.78 -10.27
C ASN A 234 2.18 -20.45 -11.65
N LEU A 235 1.94 -21.76 -11.69
CA LEU A 235 1.73 -22.50 -12.95
C LEU A 235 0.46 -22.04 -13.67
N ASP A 236 -0.60 -21.65 -12.96
CA ASP A 236 -1.82 -21.09 -13.57
C ASP A 236 -1.55 -19.74 -14.21
N LEU A 237 -0.81 -18.87 -13.51
CA LEU A 237 -0.41 -17.56 -14.02
C LEU A 237 0.40 -17.67 -15.32
N GLN A 238 1.16 -18.74 -15.52
CA GLN A 238 1.90 -18.96 -16.77
C GLN A 238 0.99 -19.26 -17.99
N SER A 239 -0.31 -19.47 -17.80
CA SER A 239 -1.26 -19.89 -18.85
C SER A 239 -2.37 -18.87 -19.15
N VAL A 240 -2.22 -17.63 -18.70
CA VAL A 240 -3.24 -16.58 -18.88
C VAL A 240 -3.29 -16.04 -20.30
N ALA A 241 -4.47 -15.59 -20.74
CA ALA A 241 -4.65 -14.90 -22.02
C ALA A 241 -4.15 -13.45 -21.96
N LYS A 242 -3.84 -12.83 -23.12
CA LYS A 242 -3.52 -11.40 -23.19
C LYS A 242 -4.69 -10.59 -22.67
N TRP A 243 -4.42 -9.74 -21.68
CA TRP A 243 -5.40 -8.81 -21.13
C TRP A 243 -5.69 -7.69 -22.12
N THR A 244 -6.93 -7.24 -22.14
CA THR A 244 -7.37 -6.08 -22.92
C THR A 244 -8.30 -5.22 -22.06
N PRO A 245 -8.22 -3.88 -22.16
CA PRO A 245 -9.10 -3.02 -21.40
C PRO A 245 -10.57 -3.25 -21.81
N ASP A 246 -11.46 -3.30 -20.82
CA ASP A 246 -12.90 -3.34 -21.06
C ASP A 246 -13.34 -2.07 -21.80
N THR A 247 -14.19 -2.26 -22.80
CA THR A 247 -14.88 -1.20 -23.55
C THR A 247 -15.52 -0.13 -22.66
N VAL A 248 -15.98 -0.48 -21.45
CA VAL A 248 -16.55 0.49 -20.49
C VAL A 248 -15.58 1.60 -20.10
N ARG A 249 -14.27 1.35 -20.19
CA ARG A 249 -13.22 2.33 -19.91
C ARG A 249 -12.95 3.30 -21.07
N TYR A 250 -13.51 3.05 -22.26
CA TYR A 250 -13.15 3.82 -23.44
C TYR A 250 -13.80 5.21 -23.37
N PRO A 251 -13.02 6.30 -23.37
CA PRO A 251 -13.55 7.65 -23.17
C PRO A 251 -14.60 8.01 -24.22
N GLY A 252 -15.77 8.46 -23.78
CA GLY A 252 -16.85 8.92 -24.66
C GLY A 252 -17.80 7.84 -25.19
N LEU A 253 -17.62 6.56 -24.86
CA LEU A 253 -18.57 5.51 -25.28
C LEU A 253 -19.82 5.44 -24.40
N TYR A 254 -19.68 5.64 -23.09
CA TYR A 254 -20.75 5.49 -22.11
C TYR A 254 -20.99 6.80 -21.34
N GLY A 255 -22.14 6.91 -20.67
CA GLY A 255 -22.55 8.10 -19.90
C GLY A 255 -23.54 9.02 -20.61
N SER A 256 -23.89 10.13 -19.97
CA SER A 256 -24.68 11.22 -20.56
C SER A 256 -23.89 11.94 -21.67
N ASP A 257 -24.56 12.73 -22.50
CA ASP A 257 -23.88 13.47 -23.57
C ASP A 257 -22.81 14.44 -23.03
N ASP A 258 -23.07 15.05 -21.87
CA ASP A 258 -22.11 15.93 -21.19
C ASP A 258 -20.87 15.14 -20.72
N VAL A 259 -21.07 13.96 -20.12
CA VAL A 259 -19.98 13.07 -19.70
C VAL A 259 -19.17 12.61 -20.91
N LYS A 260 -19.85 12.20 -21.99
CA LYS A 260 -19.15 11.78 -23.22
C LYS A 260 -18.32 12.92 -23.80
N SER A 261 -18.86 14.14 -23.83
CA SER A 261 -18.14 15.31 -24.32
C SER A 261 -16.91 15.62 -23.46
N LEU A 262 -17.04 15.55 -22.14
CA LEU A 262 -15.91 15.74 -21.20
C LEU A 262 -14.82 14.68 -21.40
N GLU A 263 -15.20 13.41 -21.49
CA GLU A 263 -14.27 12.28 -21.69
C GLU A 263 -13.52 12.38 -23.03
N LEU A 264 -14.20 12.78 -24.11
CA LEU A 264 -13.57 12.99 -25.41
C LEU A 264 -12.63 14.20 -25.39
N GLU A 265 -13.02 15.30 -24.75
CA GLU A 265 -12.14 16.47 -24.61
C GLU A 265 -10.90 16.11 -23.78
N ALA A 266 -11.05 15.34 -22.70
CA ALA A 266 -9.94 14.86 -21.88
C ALA A 266 -8.97 13.98 -22.69
N MET A 267 -9.48 13.04 -23.50
CA MET A 267 -8.64 12.22 -24.37
C MET A 267 -7.88 13.07 -25.41
N ARG A 268 -8.51 14.11 -25.98
CA ARG A 268 -7.85 15.01 -26.92
C ARG A 268 -6.71 15.78 -26.24
N ARG A 269 -6.94 16.33 -25.05
CA ARG A 269 -5.93 17.04 -24.27
C ARG A 269 -4.81 16.10 -23.82
N PHE A 270 -5.12 14.84 -23.53
CA PHE A 270 -4.11 13.82 -23.22
C PHE A 270 -3.16 13.56 -24.40
N LEU A 271 -3.67 13.41 -25.63
CA LEU A 271 -2.82 13.27 -26.81
C LEU A 271 -1.92 14.49 -27.05
N THR A 272 -2.44 15.70 -26.81
CA THR A 272 -1.64 16.94 -26.85
C THR A 272 -0.55 16.92 -25.77
N LEU A 273 -0.89 16.54 -24.54
CA LEU A 273 0.07 16.42 -23.44
C LEU A 273 1.19 15.43 -23.76
N LEU A 274 0.87 14.27 -24.36
CA LEU A 274 1.86 13.30 -24.80
C LEU A 274 2.80 13.88 -25.84
N LYS A 275 2.25 14.60 -26.83
CA LYS A 275 3.06 15.29 -27.86
C LYS A 275 3.99 16.32 -27.24
N ASP A 276 3.46 17.20 -26.39
CA ASP A 276 4.24 18.23 -25.71
C ASP A 276 5.33 17.60 -24.83
N THR A 277 5.02 16.49 -24.15
CA THR A 277 6.00 15.75 -23.34
C THR A 277 7.13 15.24 -24.20
N VAL A 278 6.84 14.53 -25.30
CA VAL A 278 7.86 14.03 -26.22
C VAL A 278 8.68 15.15 -26.86
N GLU A 279 8.06 16.30 -27.13
CA GLU A 279 8.75 17.43 -27.72
C GLU A 279 9.75 18.10 -26.77
N ASN A 280 9.44 18.13 -25.47
CA ASN A 280 10.18 18.89 -24.48
C ASN A 280 10.99 18.03 -23.50
N ASP A 281 10.82 16.70 -23.50
CA ASP A 281 11.53 15.80 -22.61
C ASP A 281 12.95 15.55 -23.08
N TYR A 282 13.90 16.13 -22.33
CA TYR A 282 15.31 16.06 -22.61
C TYR A 282 15.92 14.65 -22.47
N ARG A 283 15.17 13.68 -21.92
CA ARG A 283 15.56 12.27 -21.82
C ARG A 283 15.41 11.53 -23.15
N VAL A 284 14.56 12.03 -24.05
CA VAL A 284 14.24 11.40 -25.33
C VAL A 284 15.33 11.73 -26.36
N THR A 285 15.84 10.71 -27.05
CA THR A 285 16.81 10.92 -28.16
C THR A 285 16.11 11.44 -29.41
N ASP A 286 16.84 12.05 -30.35
CA ASP A 286 16.23 12.55 -31.60
C ASP A 286 15.56 11.42 -32.42
N ASP A 287 16.13 10.21 -32.39
CA ASP A 287 15.58 9.03 -33.08
C ASP A 287 14.33 8.49 -32.39
N ASP A 288 14.33 8.45 -31.05
CA ASP A 288 13.16 8.04 -30.26
C ASP A 288 12.04 9.06 -30.41
N LYS A 289 12.36 10.35 -30.40
CA LYS A 289 11.41 11.46 -30.60
C LYS A 289 10.69 11.32 -31.94
N LYS A 290 11.42 11.02 -33.01
CA LYS A 290 10.82 10.75 -34.32
C LYS A 290 9.88 9.53 -34.30
N THR A 291 10.26 8.48 -33.58
CA THR A 291 9.45 7.27 -33.44
C THR A 291 8.15 7.58 -32.67
N TYR A 292 8.25 8.23 -31.52
CA TYR A 292 7.10 8.54 -30.65
C TYR A 292 6.12 9.53 -31.30
N LEU A 293 6.64 10.56 -31.99
CA LEU A 293 5.78 11.47 -32.74
C LEU A 293 5.06 10.76 -33.91
N GLY A 294 5.71 9.80 -34.56
CA GLY A 294 5.06 8.96 -35.58
C GLY A 294 3.93 8.10 -35.00
N GLU A 295 4.12 7.49 -33.83
CA GLU A 295 3.05 6.75 -33.13
C GLU A 295 1.87 7.67 -32.76
N LEU A 296 2.14 8.89 -32.31
CA LEU A 296 1.08 9.88 -32.04
C LEU A 296 0.32 10.30 -33.31
N ASP A 297 1.01 10.41 -34.45
CA ASP A 297 0.34 10.67 -35.74
C ASP A 297 -0.57 9.50 -36.15
N ASP A 298 -0.15 8.26 -35.93
CA ASP A 298 -0.97 7.06 -36.16
C ASP A 298 -2.19 7.00 -35.23
N LEU A 299 -2.04 7.38 -33.95
CA LEU A 299 -3.16 7.49 -33.01
C LEU A 299 -4.15 8.60 -33.40
N ASN A 300 -3.67 9.75 -33.88
CA ASN A 300 -4.53 10.81 -34.39
C ASN A 300 -5.30 10.35 -35.65
N LYS A 301 -4.66 9.56 -36.52
CA LYS A 301 -5.34 8.96 -37.66
C LYS A 301 -6.46 8.00 -37.23
N ILE A 302 -6.24 7.20 -36.19
CA ILE A 302 -7.29 6.35 -35.61
C ILE A 302 -8.44 7.22 -35.08
N ALA A 303 -8.14 8.33 -34.41
CA ALA A 303 -9.15 9.26 -33.92
C ALA A 303 -9.99 9.84 -35.06
N ASP A 304 -9.37 10.20 -36.18
CA ASP A 304 -10.04 10.76 -37.36
C ASP A 304 -10.89 9.72 -38.10
N GLU A 305 -10.41 8.47 -38.21
CA GLU A 305 -11.06 7.41 -38.98
C GLU A 305 -12.16 6.67 -38.21
N LYS A 306 -11.92 6.38 -36.92
CA LYS A 306 -12.81 5.54 -36.08
C LYS A 306 -13.49 6.33 -34.96
N GLY A 307 -12.98 7.51 -34.62
CA GLY A 307 -13.41 8.29 -33.47
C GLY A 307 -12.43 8.17 -32.30
N LEU A 308 -12.35 9.24 -31.51
CA LEU A 308 -11.35 9.42 -30.45
C LEU A 308 -11.42 8.35 -29.34
N SER A 309 -12.60 7.77 -29.09
CA SER A 309 -12.76 6.66 -28.14
C SER A 309 -11.91 5.43 -28.48
N TYR A 310 -11.66 5.18 -29.76
CA TYR A 310 -10.92 4.00 -30.24
C TYR A 310 -9.40 4.18 -30.20
N VAL A 311 -8.92 5.35 -29.78
CA VAL A 311 -7.49 5.58 -29.51
C VAL A 311 -7.07 4.89 -28.22
N TYR A 312 -7.95 4.86 -27.21
CA TYR A 312 -7.67 4.32 -25.89
C TYR A 312 -7.09 2.89 -25.88
N PRO A 313 -7.72 1.89 -26.53
CA PRO A 313 -7.19 0.52 -26.54
C PRO A 313 -5.85 0.36 -27.28
N GLU A 314 -5.43 1.34 -28.09
CA GLU A 314 -4.20 1.28 -28.87
C GLU A 314 -3.01 1.86 -28.09
N LEU A 315 -3.26 2.69 -27.06
CA LEU A 315 -2.22 3.37 -26.28
C LEU A 315 -1.26 2.40 -25.57
N GLY A 316 -1.77 1.29 -25.04
CA GLY A 316 -0.99 0.39 -24.18
C GLY A 316 0.20 -0.28 -24.87
N ASP A 317 0.08 -0.56 -26.16
CA ASP A 317 1.12 -1.24 -26.96
C ASP A 317 2.13 -0.24 -27.59
N THR A 318 1.98 1.07 -27.37
CA THR A 318 2.87 2.09 -27.96
C THR A 318 4.22 2.19 -27.26
N LYS A 319 5.28 2.54 -28.00
CA LYS A 319 6.60 2.78 -27.41
C LYS A 319 6.64 4.04 -26.57
N ILE A 320 5.85 5.06 -26.90
CA ILE A 320 5.73 6.27 -26.06
C ILE A 320 5.24 5.91 -24.65
N MET A 321 4.20 5.08 -24.51
CA MET A 321 3.70 4.69 -23.18
C MET A 321 4.67 3.77 -22.44
N ASN A 322 5.38 2.90 -23.16
CA ASN A 322 6.44 2.09 -22.57
C ASN A 322 7.57 2.97 -22.01
N PHE A 323 8.04 3.95 -22.77
CA PHE A 323 9.07 4.89 -22.32
C PHE A 323 8.64 5.72 -21.11
N LEU A 324 7.40 6.24 -21.12
CA LEU A 324 6.92 7.12 -20.06
C LEU A 324 6.70 6.36 -18.74
N VAL A 325 6.13 5.16 -18.80
CA VAL A 325 5.77 4.39 -17.59
C VAL A 325 5.98 2.88 -17.70
N GLY A 326 5.84 2.26 -18.86
CA GLY A 326 5.92 0.80 -19.01
C GLY A 326 7.26 0.20 -18.60
N ASP A 327 8.38 0.87 -18.85
CA ASP A 327 9.71 0.41 -18.43
C ASP A 327 9.82 0.36 -16.90
N ASN A 328 9.23 1.32 -16.19
CA ASN A 328 9.21 1.30 -14.73
C ASN A 328 8.38 0.12 -14.20
N TYR A 329 7.21 -0.12 -14.78
CA TYR A 329 6.38 -1.28 -14.42
C TYR A 329 7.11 -2.59 -14.71
N ARG A 330 7.76 -2.71 -15.87
CA ARG A 330 8.56 -3.89 -16.23
C ARG A 330 9.67 -4.14 -15.24
N ASP A 331 10.41 -3.11 -14.84
CA ASP A 331 11.44 -3.21 -13.81
C ASP A 331 10.86 -3.70 -12.47
N ASN A 332 9.71 -3.17 -12.04
CA ASN A 332 9.08 -3.59 -10.79
C ASN A 332 8.61 -5.06 -10.84
N VAL A 333 8.07 -5.51 -11.97
CA VAL A 333 7.70 -6.92 -12.18
C VAL A 333 8.96 -7.80 -12.13
N LYS A 334 10.05 -7.42 -12.81
CA LYS A 334 11.33 -8.14 -12.74
C LYS A 334 11.85 -8.27 -11.30
N LEU A 335 11.79 -7.19 -10.52
CA LEU A 335 12.22 -7.22 -9.11
C LEU A 335 11.37 -8.17 -8.27
N THR A 336 10.05 -8.18 -8.51
CA THR A 336 9.11 -9.08 -7.83
C THR A 336 9.38 -10.54 -8.18
N LEU A 337 9.60 -10.85 -9.47
CA LEU A 337 9.96 -12.18 -9.93
C LEU A 337 11.30 -12.65 -9.35
N LEU A 338 12.29 -11.75 -9.30
CA LEU A 338 13.58 -12.07 -8.71
C LEU A 338 13.44 -12.36 -7.22
N GLN A 339 12.72 -11.53 -6.48
CA GLN A 339 12.45 -11.80 -5.07
C GLN A 339 11.80 -13.17 -4.89
N SER A 340 10.73 -13.45 -5.65
CA SER A 340 10.03 -14.73 -5.63
C SER A 340 10.97 -15.91 -5.92
N HIS A 341 11.81 -15.80 -6.96
CA HIS A 341 12.80 -16.81 -7.32
C HIS A 341 13.83 -17.05 -6.21
N ILE A 342 14.38 -15.99 -5.62
CA ILE A 342 15.37 -16.09 -4.54
C ILE A 342 14.74 -16.73 -3.30
N THR A 343 13.49 -16.41 -3.00
CA THR A 343 12.80 -16.92 -1.81
C THR A 343 11.96 -18.16 -2.09
N ASP A 344 12.07 -18.77 -3.27
CA ASP A 344 11.23 -19.91 -3.67
C ASP A 344 11.44 -21.12 -2.74
N SER A 345 12.65 -21.29 -2.23
CA SER A 345 12.99 -22.37 -1.29
C SER A 345 12.45 -22.15 0.13
N VAL A 346 11.90 -20.97 0.44
CA VAL A 346 11.42 -20.66 1.79
C VAL A 346 10.14 -21.43 2.09
N ASP A 347 10.25 -22.31 3.07
CA ASP A 347 9.11 -23.02 3.63
C ASP A 347 9.16 -23.02 5.16
N VAL A 348 8.02 -23.35 5.78
CA VAL A 348 7.87 -23.45 7.24
C VAL A 348 7.26 -24.81 7.55
N SER A 349 8.00 -25.61 8.31
CA SER A 349 7.56 -26.93 8.77
C SER A 349 6.68 -26.86 10.02
N ASP A 350 5.87 -27.89 10.25
CA ASP A 350 5.04 -28.03 11.46
C ASP A 350 5.86 -27.95 12.75
N GLU A 351 7.08 -28.52 12.74
CA GLU A 351 8.01 -28.49 13.87
C GLU A 351 8.45 -27.05 14.18
N GLU A 352 8.80 -26.27 13.16
CA GLU A 352 9.14 -24.85 13.33
C GLU A 352 7.96 -24.02 13.89
N VAL A 353 6.73 -24.32 13.48
CA VAL A 353 5.53 -23.64 14.01
C VAL A 353 5.31 -24.02 15.48
N LEU A 354 5.45 -25.30 15.82
CA LEU A 354 5.27 -25.78 17.17
C LEU A 354 6.32 -25.21 18.14
N ASP A 355 7.59 -25.17 17.72
CA ASP A 355 8.66 -24.55 18.48
C ASP A 355 8.40 -23.05 18.69
N ALA A 356 8.02 -22.33 17.63
CA ALA A 356 7.68 -20.92 17.73
C ALA A 356 6.45 -20.65 18.62
N TYR A 357 5.45 -21.53 18.61
CA TYR A 357 4.32 -21.47 19.53
C TYR A 357 4.78 -21.66 20.98
N ASN A 358 5.59 -22.69 21.25
CA ASN A 358 6.09 -22.96 22.61
C ASN A 358 6.94 -21.80 23.14
N ASP A 359 7.81 -21.23 22.31
CA ASP A 359 8.60 -20.05 22.64
C ASP A 359 7.72 -18.83 22.93
N THR A 360 6.69 -18.60 22.10
CA THR A 360 5.73 -17.50 22.28
C THR A 360 4.95 -17.67 23.58
N LEU A 361 4.43 -18.87 23.85
CA LEU A 361 3.71 -19.18 25.07
C LEU A 361 4.59 -18.99 26.30
N ALA A 362 5.82 -19.53 26.30
CA ALA A 362 6.76 -19.38 27.41
C ALA A 362 7.12 -17.91 27.65
N ALA A 363 7.36 -17.14 26.59
CA ALA A 363 7.65 -15.72 26.67
C ALA A 363 6.46 -14.93 27.24
N GLN A 364 5.24 -15.18 26.77
CA GLN A 364 4.02 -14.54 27.28
C GLN A 364 3.74 -14.92 28.74
N MET A 365 3.85 -16.20 29.12
CA MET A 365 3.72 -16.63 30.52
C MET A 365 4.73 -15.94 31.43
N SER A 366 6.00 -15.82 31.00
CA SER A 366 7.03 -15.13 31.77
C SER A 366 6.76 -13.62 31.86
N LYS A 367 6.36 -12.97 30.77
CA LYS A 367 6.08 -11.53 30.71
C LYS A 367 4.85 -11.17 31.56
N TYR A 368 3.80 -11.99 31.47
CA TYR A 368 2.49 -11.73 32.07
C TYR A 368 2.31 -12.35 33.46
N ALA A 369 3.38 -12.89 34.04
CA ALA A 369 3.47 -13.03 35.50
C ALA A 369 3.24 -11.67 36.21
N ASN A 370 3.56 -10.55 35.54
CA ASN A 370 3.07 -9.22 35.88
C ASN A 370 1.84 -8.86 35.03
N VAL A 371 0.66 -8.85 35.65
CA VAL A 371 -0.63 -8.60 34.98
C VAL A 371 -0.75 -7.18 34.39
N ASP A 372 -0.06 -6.18 34.94
CA ASP A 372 -0.09 -4.81 34.39
C ASP A 372 0.58 -4.73 33.00
N GLY A 373 1.60 -5.57 32.78
CA GLY A 373 2.26 -5.69 31.47
C GLY A 373 1.36 -6.35 30.43
N PHE A 374 0.54 -7.32 30.85
CA PHE A 374 -0.47 -7.95 29.98
C PHE A 374 -1.48 -6.92 29.49
N TYR A 375 -2.09 -6.17 30.40
CA TYR A 375 -3.11 -5.20 30.02
C TYR A 375 -2.57 -4.12 29.08
N THR A 376 -1.35 -3.64 29.32
CA THR A 376 -0.70 -2.64 28.45
C THR A 376 -0.59 -3.13 27.00
N ASP A 377 -0.12 -4.37 26.80
CA ASP A 377 0.08 -4.95 25.47
C ASP A 377 -1.25 -5.22 24.76
N VAL A 378 -2.22 -5.79 25.47
CA VAL A 378 -3.51 -6.18 24.90
C VAL A 378 -4.33 -4.95 24.55
N LYS A 379 -4.38 -3.94 25.42
CA LYS A 379 -5.01 -2.64 25.13
C LYS A 379 -4.38 -1.97 23.91
N GLY A 380 -3.05 -2.04 23.79
CA GLY A 380 -2.31 -1.48 22.65
C GLY A 380 -2.51 -2.25 21.34
N GLY A 381 -3.07 -3.47 21.38
CA GLY A 381 -3.09 -4.38 20.23
C GLY A 381 -1.69 -4.69 19.71
N SER A 382 -0.68 -4.66 20.60
CA SER A 382 0.74 -4.73 20.22
C SER A 382 1.30 -6.15 20.16
N VAL A 383 0.46 -7.17 20.40
CA VAL A 383 0.85 -8.58 20.43
C VAL A 383 -0.15 -9.37 19.61
N ASP A 384 0.35 -10.04 18.56
CA ASP A 384 -0.39 -10.94 17.69
C ASP A 384 0.55 -12.09 17.26
N PRO A 385 0.22 -13.36 17.52
CA PRO A 385 -0.96 -13.83 18.26
C PRO A 385 -0.80 -13.69 19.78
N MET A 386 -1.90 -13.33 20.46
CA MET A 386 -2.02 -13.49 21.91
C MET A 386 -2.46 -14.93 22.21
N VAL A 387 -1.61 -15.71 22.86
CA VAL A 387 -1.86 -17.14 23.15
C VAL A 387 -2.04 -17.43 24.64
N TYR A 388 -1.68 -16.50 25.51
CA TYR A 388 -1.78 -16.65 26.96
C TYR A 388 -2.45 -15.44 27.64
N TYR A 389 -3.55 -15.74 28.34
CA TYR A 389 -4.32 -14.79 29.14
C TYR A 389 -4.20 -15.21 30.61
N PRO A 390 -3.58 -14.38 31.48
CA PRO A 390 -3.19 -14.81 32.82
C PRO A 390 -4.36 -14.98 33.80
N ASN A 391 -5.47 -14.26 33.61
CA ASN A 391 -6.64 -14.29 34.47
C ASN A 391 -7.89 -13.72 33.78
N GLY A 392 -9.03 -13.81 34.46
CA GLY A 392 -10.32 -13.30 34.00
C GLY A 392 -10.62 -11.85 34.37
N ASP A 393 -9.61 -11.02 34.69
CA ASP A 393 -9.83 -9.62 35.08
C ASP A 393 -10.20 -8.73 33.87
N TYR A 394 -10.15 -9.29 32.67
CA TYR A 394 -10.37 -8.60 31.42
C TYR A 394 -11.33 -9.39 30.53
N TYR A 395 -12.05 -8.65 29.70
CA TYR A 395 -12.89 -9.17 28.65
C TYR A 395 -12.73 -8.27 27.42
N PHE A 396 -13.24 -8.73 26.29
CA PHE A 396 -13.07 -8.08 25.01
C PHE A 396 -14.41 -7.61 24.47
N VAL A 397 -14.40 -6.41 23.90
CA VAL A 397 -15.55 -5.85 23.20
C VAL A 397 -15.14 -5.33 21.83
N LYS A 398 -15.99 -5.57 20.84
CA LYS A 398 -15.97 -4.83 19.58
C LYS A 398 -16.95 -3.66 19.68
N HIS A 399 -16.81 -2.68 18.81
CA HIS A 399 -17.76 -1.57 18.77
C HIS A 399 -17.96 -1.02 17.36
N ILE A 400 -19.08 -0.34 17.18
CA ILE A 400 -19.36 0.54 16.05
C ILE A 400 -19.50 1.94 16.62
N LEU A 401 -18.69 2.89 16.16
CA LEU A 401 -18.81 4.31 16.44
C LEU A 401 -19.46 5.02 15.26
N VAL A 402 -20.60 5.68 15.52
CA VAL A 402 -21.17 6.70 14.64
C VAL A 402 -20.82 8.07 15.26
N PRO A 403 -19.98 8.88 14.60
CA PRO A 403 -19.37 10.02 15.24
C PRO A 403 -20.34 11.20 15.32
N PHE A 404 -20.11 12.11 16.27
CA PHE A 404 -20.72 13.43 16.20
C PHE A 404 -20.24 14.18 14.96
N SER A 405 -21.12 14.96 14.35
CA SER A 405 -20.70 15.94 13.34
C SER A 405 -19.79 17.01 13.96
N ASP A 406 -19.05 17.73 13.12
CA ASP A 406 -18.21 18.86 13.58
C ASP A 406 -19.03 19.89 14.37
N ASP A 407 -20.26 20.17 13.91
CA ASP A 407 -21.19 21.07 14.59
C ASP A 407 -21.64 20.53 15.95
N GLN A 408 -21.95 19.22 16.04
CA GLN A 408 -22.32 18.59 17.31
C GLN A 408 -21.14 18.57 18.29
N THR A 409 -19.93 18.30 17.79
CA THR A 409 -18.69 18.33 18.57
C THR A 409 -18.40 19.73 19.09
N ALA A 410 -18.57 20.75 18.25
CA ALA A 410 -18.42 22.16 18.63
C ALA A 410 -19.46 22.57 19.67
N ARG A 411 -20.73 22.18 19.50
CA ARG A 411 -21.83 22.42 20.45
C ARG A 411 -21.53 21.78 21.81
N LEU A 412 -21.08 20.52 21.84
CA LEU A 412 -20.72 19.83 23.08
C LEU A 412 -19.54 20.49 23.78
N THR A 413 -18.51 20.88 23.03
CA THR A 413 -17.34 21.57 23.56
C THR A 413 -17.71 22.93 24.15
N ALA A 414 -18.52 23.71 23.43
CA ALA A 414 -19.02 25.00 23.91
C ALA A 414 -19.87 24.84 25.18
N TYR A 415 -20.75 23.83 25.23
CA TYR A 415 -21.57 23.56 26.41
C TYR A 415 -20.71 23.19 27.62
N LYS A 416 -19.72 22.30 27.46
CA LYS A 416 -18.78 21.91 28.53
C LYS A 416 -18.01 23.11 29.10
N ASN A 417 -17.55 24.00 28.22
CA ASN A 417 -16.77 25.18 28.62
C ASN A 417 -17.64 26.33 29.15
N GLY A 418 -18.93 26.34 28.82
CA GLY A 418 -19.90 27.33 29.25
C GLY A 418 -20.83 26.80 30.34
N GLU A 419 -22.12 26.71 30.02
CA GLU A 419 -23.19 26.32 30.95
C GLU A 419 -22.96 24.99 31.66
N GLY A 420 -22.44 23.98 30.95
CA GLY A 420 -22.13 22.67 31.50
C GLY A 420 -21.11 22.70 32.64
N SER A 421 -20.13 23.62 32.60
CA SER A 421 -19.19 23.82 33.71
C SER A 421 -19.88 24.33 34.99
N THR A 422 -20.99 25.04 34.84
CA THR A 422 -21.79 25.60 35.94
C THR A 422 -22.80 24.59 36.48
N TYR A 423 -23.45 23.81 35.60
CA TYR A 423 -24.49 22.85 35.98
C TYR A 423 -23.96 21.45 36.32
N GLY A 424 -22.69 21.16 36.01
CA GLY A 424 -22.00 19.93 36.40
C GLY A 424 -22.24 18.74 35.47
N LYS A 425 -21.67 17.58 35.86
CA LYS A 425 -21.58 16.37 35.02
C LYS A 425 -22.93 15.84 34.52
N THR A 426 -23.98 15.90 35.34
CA THR A 426 -25.32 15.42 34.96
C THR A 426 -25.89 16.21 33.78
N ALA A 427 -25.80 17.54 33.82
CA ALA A 427 -26.29 18.40 32.74
C ALA A 427 -25.49 18.19 31.44
N ILE A 428 -24.17 17.98 31.54
CA ILE A 428 -23.33 17.61 30.40
C ILE A 428 -23.78 16.28 29.80
N ALA A 429 -24.07 15.27 30.62
CA ALA A 429 -24.55 13.97 30.15
C ALA A 429 -25.93 14.05 29.49
N GLU A 430 -26.86 14.85 30.02
CA GLU A 430 -28.19 15.10 29.42
C GLU A 430 -28.08 15.81 28.06
N PHE A 431 -27.23 16.84 27.98
CA PHE A 431 -26.97 17.54 26.72
C PHE A 431 -26.34 16.61 25.68
N LYS A 432 -25.36 15.80 26.11
CA LYS A 432 -24.73 14.77 25.28
C LYS A 432 -25.76 13.78 24.73
N ASN A 433 -26.64 13.26 25.57
CA ASN A 433 -27.73 12.36 25.16
C ASN A 433 -28.72 13.02 24.19
N THR A 434 -28.90 14.33 24.27
CA THR A 434 -29.70 15.07 23.29
C THR A 434 -29.02 15.08 21.93
N LEU A 435 -27.72 15.38 21.88
CA LEU A 435 -26.94 15.29 20.64
C LEU A 435 -26.88 13.87 20.08
N GLY A 436 -26.73 12.86 20.94
CA GLY A 436 -26.72 11.44 20.56
C GLY A 436 -27.94 11.01 19.76
N LYS A 437 -29.13 11.54 20.07
CA LYS A 437 -30.37 11.26 19.32
C LYS A 437 -30.42 11.95 17.96
N GLU A 438 -29.65 13.02 17.78
CA GLU A 438 -29.53 13.77 16.52
C GLU A 438 -28.45 13.18 15.60
N VAL A 439 -27.69 12.17 16.05
CA VAL A 439 -26.59 11.59 15.26
C VAL A 439 -27.13 10.87 14.04
N THR A 440 -26.47 11.13 12.92
CA THR A 440 -26.66 10.40 11.67
C THR A 440 -25.33 9.81 11.21
N GLY A 441 -25.40 8.66 10.54
CA GLY A 441 -24.26 7.95 9.96
C GLY A 441 -24.58 7.48 8.54
N TYR A 442 -23.61 6.84 7.90
CA TYR A 442 -23.76 6.30 6.55
C TYR A 442 -23.54 4.80 6.55
N GLU A 443 -24.17 4.10 5.61
CA GLU A 443 -23.68 2.79 5.22
C GLU A 443 -22.37 2.97 4.44
N HIS A 444 -21.38 2.14 4.69
CA HIS A 444 -20.14 2.11 3.92
C HIS A 444 -20.18 0.97 2.90
N ARG A 445 -19.79 1.26 1.66
CA ARG A 445 -19.56 0.27 0.60
C ARG A 445 -18.19 0.53 0.01
N ASP A 446 -17.39 -0.53 -0.10
CA ASP A 446 -16.01 -0.44 -0.59
C ASP A 446 -15.20 0.66 0.11
N GLY A 447 -15.44 0.85 1.41
CA GLY A 447 -14.70 1.79 2.24
C GLY A 447 -15.16 3.24 2.11
N GLU A 448 -16.27 3.52 1.43
CA GLU A 448 -16.81 4.86 1.22
C GLU A 448 -18.27 4.99 1.65
N ASN A 449 -18.67 6.21 2.03
CA ASN A 449 -20.06 6.52 2.37
C ASN A 449 -20.99 6.27 1.19
N TYR A 450 -22.08 5.54 1.43
CA TYR A 450 -23.05 5.16 0.43
C TYR A 450 -24.46 5.60 0.82
N GLY A 451 -25.18 6.16 -0.16
CA GLY A 451 -26.58 6.53 -0.02
C GLY A 451 -26.82 7.77 0.85
N LYS A 452 -27.99 7.83 1.49
CA LYS A 452 -28.40 8.95 2.34
C LYS A 452 -28.01 8.66 3.80
N PRO A 453 -27.71 9.70 4.60
CA PRO A 453 -27.46 9.51 6.02
C PRO A 453 -28.67 8.89 6.72
N LEU A 454 -28.40 7.92 7.58
CA LEU A 454 -29.35 7.19 8.42
C LEU A 454 -29.29 7.74 9.85
N SER A 455 -30.44 7.79 10.52
CA SER A 455 -30.48 8.08 11.95
C SER A 455 -29.86 6.94 12.77
N ILE A 456 -29.41 7.25 13.98
CA ILE A 456 -28.87 6.24 14.90
C ILE A 456 -29.89 5.12 15.21
N ASP A 457 -31.19 5.44 15.24
CA ASP A 457 -32.25 4.44 15.47
C ASP A 457 -32.38 3.48 14.28
N GLU A 458 -32.25 3.98 13.04
CA GLU A 458 -32.25 3.14 11.83
C GLU A 458 -31.03 2.23 11.79
N ILE A 459 -29.83 2.76 12.11
CA ILE A 459 -28.59 1.98 12.16
C ILE A 459 -28.68 0.89 13.24
N TYR A 460 -29.16 1.25 14.43
CA TYR A 460 -29.28 0.29 15.53
C TYR A 460 -30.33 -0.79 15.24
N ALA A 461 -31.47 -0.43 14.64
CA ALA A 461 -32.48 -1.42 14.22
C ALA A 461 -31.93 -2.38 13.15
N ASP A 462 -31.06 -1.90 12.25
CA ASP A 462 -30.35 -2.73 11.28
C ASP A 462 -29.44 -3.75 11.96
N ILE A 463 -28.58 -3.26 12.86
CA ILE A 463 -27.65 -4.09 13.65
C ILE A 463 -28.41 -5.15 14.43
N GLN A 464 -29.46 -4.77 15.17
CA GLN A 464 -30.29 -5.72 15.92
C GLN A 464 -30.88 -6.80 15.02
N ARG A 465 -31.38 -6.42 13.83
CA ARG A 465 -31.97 -7.35 12.88
C ARG A 465 -30.94 -8.34 12.35
N GLU A 466 -29.75 -7.89 11.95
CA GLU A 466 -28.68 -8.77 11.47
C GLU A 466 -28.16 -9.67 12.58
N MET A 467 -27.90 -9.14 13.78
CA MET A 467 -27.48 -9.94 14.94
C MET A 467 -28.55 -10.98 15.34
N THR A 468 -29.84 -10.66 15.19
CA THR A 468 -30.91 -11.64 15.44
C THR A 468 -30.89 -12.79 14.43
N LYS A 469 -30.51 -12.55 13.17
CA LYS A 469 -30.38 -13.61 12.15
C LYS A 469 -29.25 -14.58 12.46
N ALA A 470 -28.18 -14.14 13.14
CA ALA A 470 -27.10 -15.00 13.60
C ALA A 470 -27.57 -16.04 14.64
N GLY A 471 -28.76 -15.88 15.23
CA GLY A 471 -29.45 -16.94 15.97
C GLY A 471 -28.79 -17.34 17.30
N GLY A 472 -27.84 -16.55 17.81
CA GLY A 472 -27.10 -16.85 19.03
C GLY A 472 -25.92 -17.82 18.85
N ASP A 473 -25.60 -18.21 17.61
CA ASP A 473 -24.35 -18.91 17.30
C ASP A 473 -23.19 -17.92 17.37
N LEU A 474 -22.18 -18.20 18.22
CA LEU A 474 -21.10 -17.25 18.48
C LEU A 474 -20.25 -16.97 17.24
N LYS A 475 -20.03 -17.98 16.39
CA LYS A 475 -19.30 -17.81 15.14
C LYS A 475 -20.04 -16.91 14.16
N ALA A 476 -21.32 -17.18 13.93
CA ALA A 476 -22.16 -16.37 13.08
C ALA A 476 -22.31 -14.94 13.64
N ALA A 477 -22.45 -14.79 14.96
CA ALA A 477 -22.59 -13.50 15.62
C ALA A 477 -21.32 -12.66 15.47
N ASP A 478 -20.13 -13.25 15.70
CA ASP A 478 -18.85 -12.55 15.58
C ASP A 478 -18.59 -12.10 14.14
N ARG A 479 -18.83 -12.98 13.15
CA ARG A 479 -18.71 -12.64 11.72
C ARG A 479 -19.71 -11.56 11.29
N THR A 480 -20.95 -11.65 11.78
CA THR A 480 -22.00 -10.67 11.47
C THR A 480 -21.63 -9.31 12.05
N PHE A 481 -21.12 -9.27 13.29
CA PHE A 481 -20.70 -8.00 13.88
C PHE A 481 -19.48 -7.42 13.17
N ASP A 482 -18.52 -8.25 12.74
CA ASP A 482 -17.41 -7.80 11.89
C ASP A 482 -17.93 -7.18 10.59
N ASP A 483 -18.90 -7.80 9.90
CA ASP A 483 -19.54 -7.21 8.72
C ASP A 483 -20.19 -5.85 9.01
N LEU A 484 -20.84 -5.72 10.16
CA LEU A 484 -21.47 -4.47 10.60
C LEU A 484 -20.45 -3.38 10.95
N ILE A 485 -19.26 -3.74 11.45
CA ILE A 485 -18.15 -2.80 11.61
C ILE A 485 -17.78 -2.23 10.24
N TYR A 486 -17.56 -3.08 9.24
CA TYR A 486 -17.27 -2.59 7.88
C TYR A 486 -18.41 -1.76 7.30
N LYS A 487 -19.66 -2.06 7.65
CA LYS A 487 -20.84 -1.36 7.16
C LYS A 487 -21.08 0.02 7.79
N TYR A 488 -20.76 0.23 9.06
CA TYR A 488 -21.19 1.45 9.78
C TYR A 488 -20.12 2.16 10.59
N ASN A 489 -19.02 1.49 10.93
CA ASN A 489 -18.07 2.03 11.89
C ASN A 489 -17.13 3.06 11.25
N THR A 490 -16.87 4.16 11.95
CA THR A 490 -15.91 5.18 11.51
C THR A 490 -14.58 5.13 12.28
N ASP A 491 -14.49 4.37 13.37
CA ASP A 491 -13.24 4.22 14.13
C ASP A 491 -12.27 3.28 13.39
N LYS A 492 -11.27 3.85 12.71
CA LYS A 492 -10.23 3.07 11.99
C LYS A 492 -9.46 2.10 12.90
N GLY A 493 -9.43 2.33 14.21
CA GLY A 493 -8.65 1.55 15.17
C GLY A 493 -9.19 0.17 15.53
N ILE A 494 -10.46 -0.14 15.20
CA ILE A 494 -11.07 -1.45 15.49
C ILE A 494 -11.01 -2.41 14.30
N PHE A 495 -10.83 -1.91 13.07
CA PHE A 495 -10.81 -2.75 11.87
C PHE A 495 -9.67 -3.77 11.93
N GLY A 496 -9.98 -5.03 11.59
CA GLY A 496 -9.04 -6.14 11.63
C GLY A 496 -8.69 -6.66 13.03
N LYS A 497 -9.25 -6.09 14.11
CA LYS A 497 -9.03 -6.61 15.48
C LYS A 497 -10.00 -7.75 15.79
N GLU A 498 -9.53 -8.99 15.64
CA GLU A 498 -10.33 -10.21 15.82
C GLU A 498 -11.10 -10.29 17.15
N LEU A 499 -10.50 -9.80 18.25
CA LEU A 499 -11.17 -9.72 19.55
C LEU A 499 -11.72 -8.33 19.87
N GLY A 500 -11.29 -7.28 19.16
CA GLY A 500 -11.61 -5.90 19.49
C GLY A 500 -10.74 -5.33 20.61
N TYR A 501 -11.35 -4.53 21.49
CA TYR A 501 -10.68 -3.82 22.58
C TYR A 501 -10.80 -4.59 23.90
N ALA A 502 -9.70 -4.70 24.64
CA ALA A 502 -9.71 -5.24 25.99
C ALA A 502 -10.18 -4.19 27.00
N VAL A 503 -11.12 -4.58 27.84
CA VAL A 503 -11.65 -3.76 28.93
C VAL A 503 -11.36 -4.47 30.25
N LYS A 504 -10.89 -3.71 31.23
CA LYS A 504 -10.73 -4.21 32.60
C LYS A 504 -12.10 -4.30 33.28
N GLY A 505 -12.44 -5.46 33.82
CA GLY A 505 -13.65 -5.63 34.64
C GLY A 505 -13.56 -4.83 35.93
N ALA A 506 -14.66 -4.18 36.32
CA ALA A 506 -14.78 -3.57 37.63
C ALA A 506 -15.19 -4.65 38.64
N LEU A 507 -14.24 -5.36 39.25
CA LEU A 507 -14.47 -6.58 40.03
C LEU A 507 -14.82 -6.31 41.51
N GLY A 508 -15.16 -5.07 41.89
CA GLY A 508 -15.62 -4.73 43.25
C GLY A 508 -16.41 -3.42 43.36
N GLU A 509 -17.12 -3.24 44.49
CA GLU A 509 -17.96 -2.04 44.78
C GLU A 509 -17.17 -0.71 44.81
N ASN A 510 -15.83 -0.77 44.89
CA ASN A 510 -14.93 0.39 44.98
C ASN A 510 -13.92 0.47 43.82
N GLU A 511 -14.06 -0.34 42.77
CA GLU A 511 -13.15 -0.28 41.63
C GLU A 511 -13.60 0.78 40.62
N GLU A 512 -12.66 1.66 40.23
CA GLU A 512 -12.91 2.68 39.22
C GLU A 512 -12.97 2.04 37.83
N TYR A 513 -13.88 2.54 36.99
CA TYR A 513 -13.94 2.16 35.58
C TYR A 513 -12.62 2.43 34.87
N ASP A 514 -12.33 1.62 33.86
CA ASP A 514 -11.14 1.76 33.03
C ASP A 514 -11.05 3.17 32.44
N SER A 515 -10.11 3.97 32.97
CA SER A 515 -9.90 5.38 32.60
C SER A 515 -9.29 5.56 31.20
N THR A 516 -8.92 4.46 30.55
CA THR A 516 -8.53 4.42 29.14
C THR A 516 -9.66 4.86 28.23
N TYR A 517 -10.87 4.41 28.54
CA TYR A 517 -12.05 4.62 27.73
C TYR A 517 -12.94 5.67 28.40
N MET A 518 -13.87 6.23 27.61
CA MET A 518 -14.91 7.08 28.17
C MET A 518 -15.71 6.29 29.20
N GLU A 519 -16.01 6.88 30.35
CA GLU A 519 -16.71 6.20 31.45
C GLU A 519 -18.02 5.56 30.98
N GLU A 520 -18.75 6.21 30.07
CA GLU A 520 -19.98 5.66 29.49
C GLU A 520 -19.74 4.39 28.66
N PHE A 521 -18.62 4.33 27.92
CA PHE A 521 -18.20 3.14 27.17
C PHE A 521 -17.84 2.00 28.12
N SER A 522 -16.98 2.26 29.11
CA SER A 522 -16.56 1.25 30.09
C SER A 522 -17.75 0.69 30.89
N ARG A 523 -18.71 1.54 31.26
CA ARG A 523 -19.92 1.10 31.96
C ARG A 523 -20.80 0.19 31.11
N ALA A 524 -21.03 0.54 29.85
CA ALA A 524 -21.83 -0.30 28.96
C ALA A 524 -21.14 -1.64 28.64
N ALA A 525 -19.82 -1.63 28.50
CA ALA A 525 -19.03 -2.84 28.37
C ALA A 525 -19.16 -3.74 29.61
N ASP A 526 -19.12 -3.15 30.81
CA ASP A 526 -19.27 -3.88 32.08
C ASP A 526 -20.69 -4.43 32.26
N GLU A 527 -21.71 -3.69 31.83
CA GLU A 527 -23.10 -4.17 31.81
C GLU A 527 -23.26 -5.42 30.92
N LEU A 528 -22.65 -5.41 29.72
CA LEU A 528 -22.63 -6.59 28.85
C LEU A 528 -21.89 -7.76 29.49
N TYR A 529 -20.69 -7.50 30.03
CA TYR A 529 -19.88 -8.50 30.71
C TYR A 529 -20.63 -9.16 31.88
N ARG A 530 -21.28 -8.37 32.74
CA ARG A 530 -22.06 -8.88 33.88
C ARG A 530 -23.33 -9.62 33.46
N ALA A 531 -23.92 -9.27 32.32
CA ALA A 531 -25.01 -10.05 31.76
C ALA A 531 -24.55 -11.46 31.36
N GLY A 532 -23.25 -11.63 31.07
CA GLY A 532 -22.60 -12.93 30.88
C GLY A 532 -22.95 -13.64 29.58
N VAL A 533 -23.44 -12.91 28.58
CA VAL A 533 -23.85 -13.46 27.28
C VAL A 533 -22.87 -12.98 26.21
N GLU A 534 -21.84 -13.77 25.93
CA GLU A 534 -20.98 -13.55 24.76
C GLU A 534 -21.84 -13.49 23.49
N GLY A 535 -21.47 -12.62 22.55
CA GLY A 535 -22.28 -12.36 21.36
C GLY A 535 -23.36 -11.27 21.54
N ALA A 536 -23.61 -10.80 22.76
CA ALA A 536 -24.61 -9.77 23.03
C ALA A 536 -24.14 -8.37 22.61
N ILE A 537 -25.10 -7.52 22.22
CA ILE A 537 -24.88 -6.11 21.87
C ILE A 537 -25.49 -5.16 22.90
N SER A 538 -24.86 -4.00 23.10
CA SER A 538 -25.38 -2.96 23.99
C SER A 538 -26.52 -2.17 23.34
N GLN A 539 -27.26 -1.42 24.15
CA GLN A 539 -28.01 -0.27 23.64
C GLN A 539 -27.05 0.82 23.13
N PRO A 540 -27.51 1.80 22.33
CA PRO A 540 -26.68 2.91 21.91
C PRO A 540 -26.12 3.71 23.10
N VAL A 541 -24.80 3.88 23.14
CA VAL A 541 -24.04 4.52 24.24
C VAL A 541 -23.44 5.82 23.75
N VAL A 542 -23.85 6.94 24.35
CA VAL A 542 -23.38 8.25 23.91
C VAL A 542 -22.11 8.66 24.68
N THR A 543 -21.02 8.89 23.94
CA THR A 543 -19.74 9.39 24.46
C THR A 543 -19.44 10.77 23.89
N ASP A 544 -18.26 11.30 24.20
CA ASP A 544 -17.81 12.58 23.65
C ASP A 544 -17.51 12.53 22.14
N TYR A 545 -17.35 11.33 21.60
CA TYR A 545 -17.00 11.10 20.20
C TYR A 545 -18.22 10.84 19.31
N GLY A 546 -19.38 10.53 19.89
CA GLY A 546 -20.59 10.14 19.18
C GLY A 546 -21.35 9.05 19.90
N VAL A 547 -21.96 8.14 19.14
CA VAL A 547 -22.73 7.01 19.67
C VAL A 547 -22.02 5.69 19.35
N HIS A 548 -21.83 4.87 20.37
CA HIS A 548 -21.26 3.54 20.27
C HIS A 548 -22.31 2.46 20.43
N ILE A 549 -22.17 1.38 19.69
CA ILE A 549 -22.87 0.11 19.92
C ILE A 549 -21.80 -0.94 20.15
N LEU A 550 -21.79 -1.55 21.33
CA LEU A 550 -20.78 -2.50 21.76
C LEU A 550 -21.26 -3.93 21.52
N TYR A 551 -20.31 -4.84 21.31
CA TYR A 551 -20.51 -6.27 21.17
C TYR A 551 -19.54 -7.00 22.10
N LEU A 552 -20.04 -7.89 22.96
CA LEU A 552 -19.19 -8.69 23.85
C LEU A 552 -18.57 -9.85 23.06
N SER A 553 -17.30 -9.72 22.71
CA SER A 553 -16.62 -10.67 21.81
C SER A 553 -16.05 -11.86 22.55
N ARG A 554 -15.42 -11.65 23.72
CA ARG A 554 -14.84 -12.73 24.49
C ARG A 554 -14.73 -12.43 25.98
N VAL A 555 -15.08 -13.39 26.80
CA VAL A 555 -14.86 -13.42 28.25
C VAL A 555 -13.70 -14.34 28.57
N ILE A 556 -12.74 -13.85 29.35
CA ILE A 556 -11.62 -14.68 29.81
C ILE A 556 -12.02 -15.39 31.12
N PRO A 557 -11.84 -16.72 31.23
CA PRO A 557 -12.08 -17.46 32.46
C PRO A 557 -11.22 -16.95 33.61
N LYS A 558 -11.71 -17.10 34.85
CA LYS A 558 -11.03 -16.59 36.05
C LYS A 558 -9.63 -17.17 36.22
N GLU A 559 -9.48 -18.45 35.90
CA GLU A 559 -8.23 -19.22 35.91
C GLU A 559 -7.26 -18.85 34.77
N GLY A 560 -7.67 -17.95 33.86
CA GLY A 560 -6.94 -17.62 32.65
C GLY A 560 -7.33 -18.51 31.47
N LEU A 561 -6.70 -18.27 30.34
CA LEU A 561 -6.91 -19.00 29.10
C LEU A 561 -5.57 -19.18 28.38
N THR A 562 -5.30 -20.39 27.91
CA THR A 562 -4.24 -20.66 26.93
C THR A 562 -4.90 -21.12 25.65
N VAL A 563 -4.58 -20.46 24.54
CA VAL A 563 -5.11 -20.80 23.20
C VAL A 563 -4.15 -21.80 22.58
N GLY A 564 -4.65 -22.97 22.18
CA GLY A 564 -3.86 -24.00 21.53
C GLY A 564 -3.38 -23.58 20.14
N VAL A 565 -2.32 -24.23 19.64
CA VAL A 565 -1.75 -23.90 18.32
C VAL A 565 -2.76 -24.07 17.17
N ASN A 566 -3.67 -25.04 17.27
CA ASN A 566 -4.70 -25.29 16.25
C ASN A 566 -6.03 -24.59 16.56
N ASP A 567 -6.10 -23.80 17.64
CA ASP A 567 -7.33 -23.14 18.05
C ASP A 567 -7.44 -21.75 17.38
N TYR A 568 -8.67 -21.26 17.26
CA TYR A 568 -8.98 -19.92 16.80
C TYR A 568 -8.89 -18.89 17.93
N ILE A 569 -8.40 -17.69 17.61
CA ILE A 569 -8.27 -16.59 18.57
C ILE A 569 -9.63 -15.94 18.86
N SER A 570 -10.53 -15.86 17.88
CA SER A 570 -11.91 -15.39 18.07
C SER A 570 -12.94 -16.42 17.62
N TYR A 571 -14.18 -16.26 18.06
CA TYR A 571 -15.30 -17.10 17.62
C TYR A 571 -15.58 -16.97 16.12
N GLY A 572 -15.20 -15.85 15.49
CA GLY A 572 -15.31 -15.67 14.04
C GLY A 572 -14.51 -16.68 13.23
N GLU A 573 -13.56 -17.40 13.84
CA GLU A 573 -12.72 -18.41 13.16
C GLU A 573 -12.10 -17.85 11.88
N ASN A 574 -11.45 -16.69 11.99
CA ASN A 574 -10.79 -16.01 10.87
C ASN A 574 -9.43 -16.65 10.56
N SER A 575 -8.64 -16.94 11.59
CA SER A 575 -7.39 -17.67 11.49
C SER A 575 -7.05 -18.38 12.80
N THR A 576 -6.37 -19.51 12.68
CA THR A 576 -5.80 -20.27 13.80
C THR A 576 -4.49 -19.65 14.27
N VAL A 577 -4.08 -19.98 15.49
CA VAL A 577 -2.75 -19.58 16.00
C VAL A 577 -1.63 -20.13 15.11
N TYR A 578 -1.80 -21.34 14.57
CA TYR A 578 -0.88 -21.99 13.63
C TYR A 578 -0.65 -21.12 12.40
N GLU A 579 -1.73 -20.69 11.73
CA GLU A 579 -1.66 -19.88 10.51
C GLU A 579 -0.92 -18.56 10.75
N LYS A 580 -1.25 -17.86 11.85
CA LYS A 580 -0.57 -16.60 12.24
C LYS A 580 0.92 -16.78 12.49
N ILE A 581 1.32 -17.83 13.22
CA ILE A 581 2.73 -18.11 13.50
C ILE A 581 3.45 -18.52 12.21
N ALA A 582 2.84 -19.39 11.41
CA ALA A 582 3.40 -19.85 10.14
C ALA A 582 3.62 -18.67 9.16
N GLU A 583 2.63 -17.78 9.02
CA GLU A 583 2.74 -16.58 8.19
C GLU A 583 3.83 -15.63 8.68
N SER A 584 3.88 -15.37 9.99
CA SER A 584 4.91 -14.52 10.60
C SER A 584 6.32 -15.09 10.38
N LYS A 585 6.50 -16.40 10.59
CA LYS A 585 7.79 -17.08 10.36
C LYS A 585 8.16 -17.12 8.89
N ARG A 586 7.22 -17.40 8.00
CA ARG A 586 7.46 -17.39 6.55
C ARG A 586 7.90 -16.00 6.11
N SER A 587 7.18 -14.96 6.53
CA SER A 587 7.52 -13.56 6.22
C SER A 587 8.91 -13.18 6.72
N SER A 588 9.27 -13.57 7.94
CA SER A 588 10.62 -13.35 8.48
C SER A 588 11.69 -14.07 7.65
N LYS A 589 11.52 -15.37 7.38
CA LYS A 589 12.47 -16.18 6.60
C LYS A 589 12.63 -15.64 5.18
N THR A 590 11.54 -15.27 4.53
CA THR A 590 11.54 -14.65 3.19
C THR A 590 12.34 -13.35 3.17
N ASN A 591 12.09 -12.46 4.14
CA ASN A 591 12.80 -11.19 4.23
C ASN A 591 14.29 -11.39 4.54
N ASP A 592 14.63 -12.32 5.43
CA ASP A 592 16.00 -12.65 5.79
C ASP A 592 16.78 -13.22 4.59
N GLU A 593 16.20 -14.19 3.88
CA GLU A 593 16.82 -14.82 2.70
C GLU A 593 17.11 -13.79 1.61
N PHE A 594 16.13 -12.95 1.27
CA PHE A 594 16.31 -11.91 0.27
C PHE A 594 17.34 -10.85 0.71
N SER A 595 17.30 -10.44 1.98
CA SER A 595 18.24 -9.44 2.52
C SER A 595 19.69 -9.95 2.53
N VAL A 596 19.90 -11.22 2.89
CA VAL A 596 21.21 -11.88 2.84
C VAL A 596 21.72 -11.96 1.41
N TRP A 597 20.87 -12.42 0.48
CA TRP A 597 21.20 -12.49 -0.94
C TRP A 597 21.59 -11.11 -1.50
N GLN A 598 20.75 -10.09 -1.25
CA GLN A 598 20.96 -8.73 -1.74
C GLN A 598 22.27 -8.15 -1.21
N THR A 599 22.52 -8.29 0.09
CA THR A 599 23.76 -7.81 0.73
C THR A 599 24.99 -8.47 0.10
N LYS A 600 24.94 -9.77 -0.15
CA LYS A 600 26.03 -10.52 -0.78
C LYS A 600 26.27 -10.05 -2.22
N LYS A 601 25.22 -9.86 -3.01
CA LYS A 601 25.31 -9.44 -4.42
C LYS A 601 25.80 -8.00 -4.56
N VAL A 602 25.21 -7.06 -3.83
CA VAL A 602 25.67 -5.65 -3.80
C VAL A 602 27.12 -5.58 -3.31
N GLY A 603 27.47 -6.38 -2.28
CA GLY A 603 28.83 -6.51 -1.79
C GLY A 603 29.82 -7.00 -2.84
N TYR A 604 29.44 -7.99 -3.67
CA TYR A 604 30.24 -8.46 -4.80
C TYR A 604 30.47 -7.36 -5.83
N TYR A 605 29.41 -6.66 -6.26
CA TYR A 605 29.54 -5.58 -7.25
C TYR A 605 30.42 -4.44 -6.78
N LYS A 606 30.28 -4.06 -5.49
CA LYS A 606 31.05 -2.98 -4.88
C LYS A 606 32.51 -3.35 -4.67
N ASN A 607 32.78 -4.52 -4.10
CA ASN A 607 34.11 -4.85 -3.56
C ASN A 607 34.94 -5.72 -4.50
N THR A 608 34.30 -6.61 -5.26
CA THR A 608 34.96 -7.59 -6.12
C THR A 608 34.96 -7.12 -7.58
N ALA A 609 33.79 -6.89 -8.16
CA ALA A 609 33.69 -6.46 -9.56
C ALA A 609 34.09 -4.99 -9.74
N LYS A 610 33.87 -4.15 -8.70
CA LYS A 610 34.21 -2.71 -8.67
C LYS A 610 33.62 -1.94 -9.85
N VAL A 611 32.33 -2.19 -10.10
CA VAL A 611 31.61 -1.66 -11.27
C VAL A 611 30.89 -0.34 -11.00
N ILE A 612 31.02 0.21 -9.79
CA ILE A 612 30.26 1.40 -9.35
C ILE A 612 31.22 2.60 -9.28
N GLU A 613 30.92 3.65 -10.03
CA GLU A 613 31.58 4.94 -9.95
C GLU A 613 30.56 6.02 -9.56
N LYS A 614 30.81 6.78 -8.48
CA LYS A 614 29.94 7.89 -8.05
C LYS A 614 30.59 9.24 -8.37
N ASN A 615 29.80 10.16 -8.90
CA ASN A 615 30.21 11.52 -9.25
C ASN A 615 29.63 12.53 -8.25
N GLU A 616 30.14 12.55 -7.02
CA GLU A 616 29.62 13.41 -5.93
C GLU A 616 29.46 14.88 -6.32
N LYS A 617 30.37 15.41 -7.14
CA LYS A 617 30.31 16.80 -7.61
C LYS A 617 29.05 17.13 -8.41
N ALA A 618 28.42 16.14 -9.04
CA ALA A 618 27.20 16.34 -9.82
C ALA A 618 25.95 16.59 -8.97
N TYR A 619 25.98 16.20 -7.69
CA TYR A 619 24.82 16.28 -6.79
C TYR A 619 25.13 16.91 -5.42
N ASP A 620 26.34 17.43 -5.21
CA ASP A 620 26.77 18.11 -3.97
C ASP A 620 25.93 19.36 -3.66
N ASP A 621 25.36 19.99 -4.67
CA ASP A 621 24.42 21.11 -4.51
C ASP A 621 23.11 20.68 -3.83
N LEU A 622 22.63 19.46 -4.09
CA LEU A 622 21.41 18.91 -3.48
C LEU A 622 21.60 18.66 -1.97
N LYS A 623 22.82 18.36 -1.53
CA LYS A 623 23.16 18.20 -0.10
C LYS A 623 23.07 19.51 0.68
N LYS A 624 23.23 20.64 -0.01
CA LYS A 624 23.39 21.99 0.57
C LYS A 624 22.17 22.89 0.36
N ALA A 625 21.15 22.41 -0.34
CA ALA A 625 19.94 23.17 -0.59
C ALA A 625 19.25 23.51 0.74
N LYS A 626 19.30 24.79 1.15
CA LYS A 626 18.44 25.29 2.22
C LYS A 626 17.00 25.16 1.74
N GLN A 627 16.15 24.48 2.51
CA GLN A 627 14.71 24.52 2.31
C GLN A 627 14.28 25.99 2.28
N SER A 628 13.93 26.50 1.10
CA SER A 628 13.20 27.75 0.98
C SER A 628 11.76 27.41 1.36
N ASN A 629 11.37 27.79 2.57
CA ASN A 629 9.97 27.72 3.02
C ASN A 629 9.07 28.59 2.16
#